data_AF-A0A7C7R0R5-F1
#
_entry.id   AF-A0A7C7R0R5-F1
#
_cell.length_a   1.000
_cell.length_b   1.000
_cell.length_c   1.000
_cell.angle_alpha   90.00
_cell.angle_beta   90.00
_cell.angle_gamma   90.00
#
_symmetry.space_group_name_H-M   'P 1'
#
loop_
_entity.id
_entity.type
_entity.pdbx_description
1 polymer ?
#
loop_
_entity_poly.entity_id
_entity_poly.type
_entity_poly.pdbx_seq_one_letter_code
_entity_poly.pdbx_strand_id
1 'polypeptide(L)' 'APREMVLERLADKYGETRQSIGLGANNAVVEVFASTDTGSWTITVTTANGLTCLVASGQSFEAIAEALPAKGNDA' A
#
# COMPACT_ATOMS: atom_id res chain seq x y z
N ALA A 1 7.09 10.39 9.37
CA ALA A 1 6.12 11.12 10.21
C ALA A 1 5.34 10.11 11.05
N PRO A 2 4.63 10.51 12.12
CA PRO A 2 3.65 9.63 12.77
C PRO A 2 2.66 9.11 11.73
N ARG A 3 2.24 7.84 11.87
CA ARG A 3 1.40 7.17 10.87
C ARG A 3 0.09 7.90 10.63
N GLU A 4 -0.58 8.33 11.69
CA GLU A 4 -1.89 8.98 11.64
C GLU A 4 -1.85 10.22 10.75
N MET A 5 -0.81 11.05 10.88
CA MET A 5 -0.63 12.24 10.05
C MET A 5 -0.46 11.90 8.56
N VAL A 6 0.22 10.79 8.25
CA VAL A 6 0.37 10.33 6.85
C VAL A 6 -0.98 9.88 6.32
N LEU A 7 -1.74 9.10 7.09
CA LEU A 7 -3.05 8.59 6.67
C LEU A 7 -4.07 9.71 6.44
N GLU A 8 -4.16 10.67 7.37
CA GLU A 8 -5.01 11.85 7.22
C GLU A 8 -4.65 12.60 5.93
N ARG A 9 -3.36 12.78 5.66
CA ARG A 9 -2.92 13.47 4.44
C ARG A 9 -3.30 12.72 3.17
N LEU A 10 -3.16 11.39 3.16
CA LEU A 10 -3.52 10.55 2.01
C LEU A 10 -5.02 10.57 1.75
N ALA A 11 -5.83 10.46 2.81
CA ALA A 11 -7.28 10.53 2.72
C ALA A 11 -7.75 11.91 2.25
N ASP A 12 -7.34 12.98 2.91
CA ASP A 12 -7.89 14.32 2.68
C ASP A 12 -7.44 14.93 1.35
N LYS A 13 -6.18 14.69 0.96
CA LYS A 13 -5.59 15.36 -0.22
C LYS A 13 -5.75 14.55 -1.50
N TYR A 14 -5.69 13.24 -1.42
CA TYR A 14 -5.67 12.35 -2.58
C TYR A 14 -6.91 11.45 -2.65
N GLY A 15 -7.76 11.43 -1.61
CA GLY A 15 -8.89 10.52 -1.55
C GLY A 15 -8.45 9.06 -1.49
N GLU A 16 -7.22 8.79 -1.04
CA GLU A 16 -6.67 7.44 -1.00
C GLU A 16 -7.13 6.70 0.26
N THR A 17 -7.63 5.48 0.06
CA THR A 17 -8.00 4.56 1.13
C THR A 17 -7.14 3.31 1.05
N ARG A 18 -6.99 2.59 2.17
CA ARG A 18 -6.15 1.40 2.24
C ARG A 18 -6.71 0.29 1.36
N GLN A 19 -5.89 -0.24 0.47
CA GLN A 19 -6.22 -1.35 -0.43
C GLN A 19 -5.61 -2.67 0.05
N SER A 20 -4.43 -2.63 0.67
CA SER A 20 -3.80 -3.82 1.23
C SER A 20 -2.90 -3.49 2.42
N ILE A 21 -2.63 -4.51 3.23
CA ILE A 21 -1.74 -4.44 4.40
C ILE A 21 -1.02 -5.77 4.58
N GLY A 22 0.25 -5.71 4.93
CA GLY A 22 1.06 -6.89 5.25
C GLY A 22 2.15 -6.57 6.25
N LEU A 23 2.65 -7.61 6.92
CA LEU A 23 3.84 -7.51 7.75
C LEU A 23 5.06 -7.85 6.89
N GLY A 24 5.94 -6.87 6.73
CA GLY A 24 7.26 -7.06 6.14
C GLY A 24 8.28 -7.56 7.19
N ALA A 25 9.53 -7.67 6.76
CA ALA A 25 10.65 -7.93 7.66
C ALA A 25 10.78 -6.84 8.74
N ASN A 26 11.50 -7.14 9.83
CA ASN A 26 11.80 -6.20 10.91
C ASN A 26 10.57 -5.56 11.57
N ASN A 27 9.47 -6.31 11.64
CA ASN A 27 8.18 -5.86 12.21
C ASN A 27 7.68 -4.55 11.60
N ALA A 28 7.92 -4.34 10.31
CA ALA A 28 7.42 -3.19 9.57
C ALA A 28 6.10 -3.53 8.88
N VAL A 29 5.10 -2.67 9.05
CA VAL A 29 3.82 -2.77 8.34
C VAL A 29 3.97 -2.11 6.98
N VAL A 30 3.64 -2.83 5.91
CA VAL A 30 3.59 -2.32 4.55
C VAL A 30 2.13 -2.16 4.16
N GLU A 31 1.76 -0.98 3.67
CA GLU A 31 0.39 -0.65 3.28
C GLU A 31 0.40 -0.04 1.87
N VAL A 32 -0.59 -0.42 1.06
CA VAL A 32 -0.89 0.24 -0.22
C VAL A 32 -2.19 1.01 -0.05
N PHE A 33 -2.18 2.28 -0.43
CA PHE A 33 -3.33 3.17 -0.46
C PHE A 33 -3.61 3.58 -1.90
N ALA A 34 -4.89 3.71 -2.24
CA ALA A 34 -5.28 4.19 -3.56
C ALA A 34 -6.64 4.86 -3.53
N SER A 35 -6.85 5.77 -4.48
CA SER A 35 -8.12 6.38 -4.80
C SER A 35 -8.61 5.78 -6.12
N THR A 36 -9.74 5.07 -6.08
CA THR A 36 -10.36 4.54 -7.31
C THR A 36 -10.94 5.64 -8.19
N ASP A 37 -11.24 6.79 -7.60
CA ASP A 37 -11.85 7.92 -8.30
C ASP A 37 -10.83 8.74 -9.08
N THR A 38 -9.62 8.91 -8.52
CA THR A 38 -8.54 9.70 -9.15
C THR A 38 -7.44 8.84 -9.77
N GLY A 39 -7.38 7.55 -9.41
CA GLY A 39 -6.32 6.63 -9.82
C GLY A 39 -4.99 6.82 -9.06
N SER A 40 -4.91 7.76 -8.10
CA SER A 40 -3.70 7.95 -7.32
C SER A 40 -3.42 6.75 -6.41
N TRP A 41 -2.14 6.50 -6.12
CA TRP A 41 -1.74 5.50 -5.15
C TRP A 41 -0.46 5.85 -4.42
N THR A 42 -0.32 5.27 -3.23
CA THR A 42 0.84 5.42 -2.36
C THR A 42 1.15 4.10 -1.65
N ILE A 43 2.43 3.73 -1.58
CA ILE A 43 2.94 2.65 -0.71
C ILE A 43 3.65 3.28 0.47
N THR A 44 3.30 2.83 1.67
CA THR A 44 3.95 3.23 2.91
C THR A 44 4.58 2.05 3.62
N VAL A 45 5.63 2.33 4.39
CA VAL A 45 6.22 1.40 5.35
C VAL A 45 6.20 2.08 6.72
N THR A 46 5.59 1.43 7.70
CA THR A 46 5.55 1.88 9.10
C THR A 46 6.33 0.92 9.98
N THR A 47 7.38 1.40 10.63
CA THR A 47 8.17 0.61 11.58
C THR A 47 7.48 0.53 12.95
N ALA A 48 7.85 -0.46 13.77
CA ALA A 48 7.25 -0.66 15.10
C ALA A 48 7.41 0.52 16.08
N ASN A 49 8.35 1.44 15.81
CA ASN A 49 8.51 2.70 16.56
C ASN A 49 7.57 3.83 16.09
N GLY A 50 6.63 3.54 15.18
CA GLY A 50 5.61 4.47 14.72
C GLY A 50 6.05 5.42 13.60
N LEU A 51 7.27 5.28 13.08
CA LEU A 51 7.70 6.06 11.92
C LEU A 51 7.14 5.48 10.62
N THR A 52 6.42 6.31 9.87
CA THR A 52 5.93 5.98 8.52
C THR A 52 6.70 6.75 7.45
N CYS A 53 7.12 6.01 6.42
CA CYS A 53 7.78 6.51 5.22
C CYS A 53 6.92 6.22 3.98
N LEU A 54 6.78 7.20 3.09
CA LEU A 54 6.36 6.92 1.71
C LEU A 54 7.55 6.30 0.97
N VAL A 55 7.33 5.14 0.36
CA VAL A 55 8.38 4.43 -0.40
C VAL A 55 8.12 4.45 -1.90
N ALA A 56 6.86 4.60 -2.32
CA ALA A 56 6.48 4.80 -3.71
C ALA A 56 5.12 5.49 -3.79
N SER A 57 4.86 6.20 -4.89
CA SER A 57 3.57 6.81 -5.18
C SER A 57 3.40 7.04 -6.68
N GLY A 58 2.17 7.08 -7.17
CA GLY A 58 1.91 7.27 -8.59
C GLY A 58 0.43 7.49 -8.93
N GLN A 59 0.09 7.13 -10.17
CA GLN A 59 -1.24 7.23 -10.76
C GLN A 59 -1.61 5.91 -11.45
N SER A 60 -2.83 5.84 -11.98
CA SER A 60 -3.37 4.69 -12.70
C SER A 60 -3.35 3.39 -11.88
N PHE A 61 -3.83 3.46 -10.64
CA PHE A 61 -3.98 2.30 -9.79
C PHE A 61 -4.97 1.27 -10.37
N GLU A 62 -4.58 0.00 -10.35
CA GLU A 62 -5.44 -1.14 -10.68
C GLU A 62 -5.26 -2.22 -9.62
N ALA A 63 -6.38 -2.65 -9.02
CA ALA A 63 -6.38 -3.79 -8.12
C ALA A 63 -6.59 -5.07 -8.92
N ILE A 64 -5.56 -5.92 -8.95
CA ILE A 64 -5.60 -7.18 -9.68
C ILE A 64 -5.65 -8.34 -8.68
N ALA A 65 -6.66 -9.20 -8.81
CA ALA A 65 -6.79 -10.47 -8.09
C ALA A 65 -6.48 -11.62 -9.05
N GLU A 66 -5.20 -11.79 -9.38
CA GLU A 66 -4.76 -12.86 -10.28
C GLU A 66 -4.65 -14.20 -9.52
N ALA A 67 -5.11 -15.28 -10.15
CA ALA A 67 -4.92 -16.62 -9.62
C ALA A 67 -3.44 -17.03 -9.74
N LEU A 68 -2.97 -17.86 -8.81
CA LEU A 68 -1.66 -18.49 -9.01
C LEU A 68 -1.67 -19.27 -10.34
N PRO A 69 -0.60 -19.18 -11.13
CA PRO A 69 -0.43 -20.06 -12.27
C PRO A 69 -0.66 -21.51 -11.85
N ALA A 70 -1.31 -22.29 -12.71
CA ALA A 70 -1.39 -23.74 -12.48
C ALA A 70 0.04 -24.26 -12.24
N LYS A 71 0.25 -25.07 -11.18
CA LYS A 71 1.52 -25.75 -11.01
C LYS A 71 1.81 -26.51 -12.30
N GLY A 72 2.84 -26.08 -13.03
CA GLY A 72 3.36 -26.85 -14.14
C GLY A 72 3.63 -28.27 -13.64
N ASN A 73 3.26 -29.28 -14.41
CA ASN A 73 3.82 -30.60 -14.23
C ASN A 73 5.26 -30.48 -14.70
N ASP A 74 6.19 -30.22 -13.78
CA ASP A 74 7.63 -30.22 -14.00
C ASP A 74 8.11 -31.66 -14.26
N ALA A 75 7.57 -32.28 -15.32
CA ALA A 75 7.95 -33.59 -15.83
C ALA A 75 9.07 -33.45 -16.86
#